data_AF-A0A1Y4DB43-F1
#
_entry.id   AF-A0A1Y4DB43-F1
#
_cell.length_a   1.000
_cell.length_b   1.000
_cell.length_c   1.000
_cell.angle_alpha   90.00
_cell.angle_beta   90.00
_cell.angle_gamma   90.00
#
_symmetry.space_group_name_H-M   'P 1'
#
loop_
_entity.id
_entity.type
_entity.pdbx_description
1 polymer ?
#
loop_
_entity_poly.entity_id
_entity_poly.type
_entity_poly.pdbx_seq_one_letter_code
_entity_poly.pdbx_strand_id
1 'polypeptide(L)'
;MKIDNFSLPVCIDTEDRFNKLNHFPSDMMFQTFLLDKDNKVVVIGNPIHNLKVRDLYLQKIAGITINKLSETFIATDQEKYDMGIVGKEETKAQQVS
;
A
#
# COMPACT_ATOMS: atom_id res chain seq x y z
N MET A 1 20.83 9.05 -20.95
CA MET A 1 20.01 8.75 -19.76
C MET A 1 20.79 7.79 -18.89
N LYS A 2 20.99 8.12 -17.61
CA LYS A 2 21.56 7.20 -16.63
C LYS A 2 20.38 6.45 -16.03
N ILE A 3 20.29 5.14 -16.27
CA ILE A 3 19.27 4.30 -15.64
C ILE A 3 19.82 4.00 -14.26
N ASP A 4 19.39 4.76 -13.26
CA ASP A 4 19.91 4.70 -11.91
C ASP A 4 19.70 3.32 -11.29
N ASN A 5 20.74 2.48 -11.23
CA ASN A 5 20.86 1.25 -10.42
C ASN A 5 19.63 0.30 -10.37
N PHE A 6 18.76 0.29 -11.38
CA PHE A 6 17.64 -0.64 -11.43
C PHE A 6 18.13 -2.05 -11.75
N SER A 7 17.79 -3.02 -10.90
CA SER A 7 18.07 -4.44 -11.14
C SER A 7 17.07 -5.10 -12.08
N LEU A 8 15.93 -4.44 -12.33
CA LEU A 8 14.85 -4.91 -13.20
C LEU A 8 14.89 -4.18 -14.56
N PRO A 9 14.40 -4.83 -15.65
CA PRO A 9 14.32 -4.20 -16.96
C PRO A 9 13.46 -2.94 -16.94
N VAL A 10 13.94 -1.90 -17.62
CA VAL A 10 13.21 -0.64 -17.83
C VAL A 10 12.92 -0.50 -19.33
N CYS A 11 11.65 -0.29 -19.67
CA CYS A 11 11.22 0.02 -21.04
C CYS A 11 10.75 1.47 -21.09
N ILE A 12 11.18 2.22 -22.12
CA ILE A 12 10.78 3.61 -22.34
C ILE A 12 9.95 3.64 -23.62
N ASP A 13 8.66 3.95 -23.50
CA ASP A 13 7.74 4.11 -24.63
C ASP A 13 7.88 5.51 -25.25
N THR A 14 8.98 5.76 -25.97
CA THR A 14 9.29 7.08 -26.54
C THR A 14 8.26 7.57 -27.58
N GLU A 15 7.52 6.65 -28.20
CA GLU A 15 6.50 6.96 -29.20
C GLU A 15 5.07 6.99 -28.62
N ASP A 16 4.94 6.78 -27.30
CA ASP A 16 3.66 6.69 -26.58
C ASP A 16 2.73 5.60 -27.17
N ARG A 17 3.29 4.59 -27.83
CA ARG A 17 2.52 3.56 -28.56
C ARG A 17 1.80 2.61 -27.62
N PHE A 18 2.46 2.24 -26.53
CA PHE A 18 1.87 1.36 -25.51
C PHE A 18 0.70 2.06 -24.82
N ASN A 19 0.85 3.34 -24.48
CA ASN A 19 -0.25 4.12 -23.94
C ASN A 19 -1.36 4.38 -24.96
N LYS A 20 -1.05 4.76 -26.21
CA LYS A 20 -2.06 4.96 -27.27
C LYS A 20 -2.90 3.72 -27.55
N LEU A 21 -2.33 2.53 -27.40
CA LEU A 21 -3.05 1.27 -27.58
C LEU A 21 -4.01 0.97 -26.41
N ASN A 22 -3.62 1.32 -25.17
CA ASN A 22 -4.35 0.91 -23.97
C ASN A 22 -5.20 2.03 -23.34
N HIS A 23 -4.93 3.30 -23.67
CA HIS A 23 -5.55 4.50 -23.11
C HIS A 23 -5.54 4.51 -21.57
N PHE A 24 -4.34 4.45 -20.97
CA PHE A 24 -4.24 4.37 -19.51
C PHE A 24 -4.81 5.62 -18.83
N PRO A 25 -5.45 5.46 -17.65
CA PRO A 25 -5.92 6.60 -16.87
C PRO A 25 -4.78 7.56 -16.53
N SER A 26 -5.05 8.86 -16.56
CA SER A 26 -4.06 9.90 -16.21
C SER A 26 -3.75 9.97 -14.72
N ASP A 27 -4.62 9.43 -13.87
CA ASP A 27 -4.41 9.36 -12.43
C ASP A 27 -3.39 8.26 -12.09
N MET A 28 -2.27 8.68 -11.48
CA MET A 28 -1.16 7.82 -11.09
C MET A 28 -1.56 6.66 -10.17
N MET A 29 -2.67 6.79 -9.43
CA MET A 29 -3.19 5.72 -8.59
C MET A 29 -3.59 4.48 -9.39
N PHE A 30 -3.92 4.64 -10.68
CA PHE A 30 -4.38 3.56 -11.55
C PHE A 30 -3.37 3.19 -12.65
N GLN A 31 -2.12 3.68 -12.56
CA GLN A 31 -1.04 3.41 -13.53
C GLN A 31 -0.10 2.28 -13.11
N THR A 32 -0.52 1.43 -12.16
CA THR A 32 0.24 0.24 -11.75
C THR A 32 -0.63 -0.99 -11.85
N PHE A 33 -0.08 -2.05 -12.43
CA PHE A 33 -0.84 -3.25 -12.81
C PHE A 33 -0.09 -4.50 -12.34
N LEU A 34 -0.82 -5.47 -11.80
CA LEU A 34 -0.32 -6.83 -11.60
C LEU A 34 -0.81 -7.69 -12.76
N LEU A 35 0.11 -8.39 -13.42
CA LEU A 35 -0.19 -9.29 -14.51
C LEU A 35 -0.11 -10.75 -14.07
N ASP A 36 -0.92 -11.61 -14.69
CA ASP A 36 -0.74 -13.06 -14.59
C ASP A 36 0.23 -13.60 -15.67
N LYS A 37 0.43 -14.92 -15.68
CA LYS A 37 1.31 -15.61 -16.62
C LYS A 37 0.89 -15.49 -18.09
N ASP A 38 -0.37 -15.12 -18.36
CA ASP A 38 -0.95 -14.95 -19.69
C ASP A 38 -1.01 -13.46 -20.08
N ASN A 39 -0.28 -12.60 -19.35
CA ASN A 39 -0.23 -11.15 -19.49
C ASN A 39 -1.59 -10.45 -19.31
N LYS A 40 -2.51 -11.04 -18.53
CA LYS A 40 -3.78 -10.40 -18.19
C LYS A 40 -3.64 -9.59 -16.93
N VAL A 41 -4.25 -8.41 -16.93
CA VAL A 41 -4.34 -7.56 -15.74
C VAL A 41 -5.26 -8.22 -14.72
N VAL A 42 -4.72 -8.56 -13.55
CA VAL A 42 -5.47 -9.19 -12.45
C VAL A 42 -5.68 -8.27 -11.25
N VAL A 43 -4.86 -7.23 -11.12
CA VAL A 43 -5.06 -6.14 -10.14
C VAL A 43 -4.64 -4.82 -10.77
N ILE A 44 -5.39 -3.75 -10.46
CA ILE A 44 -5.09 -2.36 -10.82
C ILE A 44 -4.91 -1.58 -9.52
N GLY A 45 -3.86 -0.76 -9.46
CA GLY A 45 -3.66 0.22 -8.41
C GLY A 45 -2.21 0.28 -7.92
N ASN A 46 -1.76 1.46 -7.46
CA ASN A 46 -0.42 1.61 -6.92
C ASN A 46 -0.33 1.09 -5.45
N PRO A 47 0.41 -0.01 -5.18
CA PRO A 47 0.48 -0.62 -3.84
C PRO A 47 1.29 0.22 -2.83
N ILE A 48 2.07 1.21 -3.28
CA ILE A 48 2.79 2.13 -2.38
C ILE A 48 1.83 3.11 -1.71
N HIS A 49 0.79 3.53 -2.43
CA HIS A 49 -0.16 4.54 -1.95
C HIS A 49 -1.45 3.95 -1.37
N ASN A 50 -1.73 2.66 -1.61
CA ASN A 50 -2.95 2.01 -1.12
C ASN A 50 -2.65 0.64 -0.52
N LEU A 51 -2.71 0.55 0.82
CA LEU A 51 -2.45 -0.69 1.56
C LEU A 51 -3.41 -1.82 1.19
N LYS A 52 -4.67 -1.54 0.88
CA LYS A 52 -5.62 -2.57 0.43
C LYS A 52 -5.20 -3.17 -0.91
N VAL A 53 -4.67 -2.35 -1.82
CA VAL A 53 -4.13 -2.83 -3.09
C VAL A 53 -2.86 -3.65 -2.88
N ARG A 54 -1.96 -3.21 -2.00
CA ARG A 54 -0.79 -4.01 -1.61
C ARG A 54 -1.20 -5.39 -1.09
N ASP A 55 -2.22 -5.45 -0.24
CA ASP A 55 -2.70 -6.72 0.32
C ASP A 55 -3.31 -7.61 -0.78
N LEU A 56 -4.03 -7.03 -1.76
CA LEU A 56 -4.50 -7.76 -2.95
C LEU A 56 -3.34 -8.35 -3.78
N TYR A 57 -2.25 -7.58 -3.97
CA TYR A 57 -1.05 -8.07 -4.66
C TYR A 57 -0.44 -9.26 -3.92
N LEU A 58 -0.23 -9.14 -2.61
CA LEU A 58 0.34 -10.21 -1.79
C LEU A 58 -0.52 -11.48 -1.81
N GLN A 59 -1.85 -11.33 -1.72
CA GLN A 59 -2.78 -12.46 -1.84
C GLN A 59 -2.65 -13.17 -3.19
N LYS A 60 -2.59 -12.41 -4.29
CA LYS A 60 -2.46 -12.96 -5.65
C LYS A 60 -1.12 -13.63 -5.89
N ILE A 61 -0.02 -13.03 -5.42
CA ILE A 61 1.34 -13.55 -5.63
C ILE A 61 1.59 -14.78 -4.75
N ALA A 62 1.18 -14.74 -3.48
CA ALA A 62 1.39 -15.85 -2.56
C ALA A 62 0.42 -17.02 -2.80
N GLY A 63 -0.69 -16.80 -3.52
CA GLY A 63 -1.76 -17.79 -3.67
C GLY A 63 -2.51 -18.06 -2.36
N ILE A 64 -2.41 -17.14 -1.39
CA ILE A 64 -3.00 -17.27 -0.05
C ILE A 64 -4.16 -16.28 0.06
N THR A 65 -5.35 -16.78 0.41
CA THR A 65 -6.42 -15.92 0.89
C THR A 65 -6.03 -15.44 2.28
N ILE A 66 -5.62 -14.18 2.42
CA ILE A 66 -5.52 -13.54 3.74
C ILE A 66 -6.97 -13.36 4.20
N ASN A 67 -7.52 -14.37 4.87
CA ASN A 67 -8.70 -14.21 5.69
C ASN A 67 -8.37 -13.04 6.61
N LYS A 68 -9.08 -11.92 6.41
CA LYS A 68 -8.96 -10.65 7.14
C LYS A 68 -8.20 -10.88 8.44
N LEU A 69 -6.89 -10.56 8.46
CA LEU A 69 -6.09 -10.62 9.68
C LEU A 69 -6.96 -9.98 10.74
N SER A 70 -7.30 -10.77 11.76
CA SER A 70 -8.22 -10.39 12.83
C SER A 70 -7.93 -8.93 13.16
N GLU A 71 -8.85 -8.04 12.77
CA GLU A 71 -8.77 -6.64 13.15
C GLU A 71 -8.58 -6.68 14.66
N THR A 72 -7.44 -6.22 15.14
CA THR A 72 -7.21 -6.12 16.57
C THR A 72 -8.11 -4.96 17.00
N PHE A 73 -9.37 -5.27 17.28
CA PHE A 73 -10.22 -4.37 18.01
C PHE A 73 -9.58 -4.24 19.37
N ILE A 74 -8.99 -3.07 19.65
CA ILE A 74 -8.78 -2.67 21.04
C ILE A 74 -10.20 -2.55 21.61
N ALA A 75 -10.66 -3.58 22.33
CA ALA A 75 -11.79 -3.44 23.22
C ALA A 75 -11.35 -2.42 24.28
N THR A 76 -11.70 -1.16 24.04
CA THR A 76 -11.49 -0.12 25.03
C THR A 76 -12.68 -0.23 25.97
N ASP A 77 -12.45 -0.77 27.17
CA ASP A 77 -13.47 -0.82 28.22
C ASP A 77 -13.88 0.59 28.71
N GLN A 78 -13.22 1.64 28.20
CA GLN A 78 -13.45 3.03 28.60
C GLN A 78 -13.48 3.95 27.38
N GLU A 79 -14.62 4.63 27.19
CA GLU A 79 -14.85 5.62 26.12
C GLU A 79 -14.05 6.93 26.31
N LYS A 80 -13.37 7.09 27.45
CA LYS A 80 -12.65 8.32 27.78
C LYS A 80 -11.43 8.05 28.67
N TYR A 81 -10.25 8.35 28.15
CA TYR A 81 -9.03 8.45 28.94
C TYR A 81 -8.70 9.92 29.15
N ASP A 82 -8.69 10.36 30.40
CA ASP A 82 -8.12 11.64 30.77
C ASP A 82 -6.59 11.49 30.80
N MET A 83 -5.92 12.05 29.79
CA MET A 83 -4.44 12.05 29.71
C MET A 83 -3.79 13.11 30.61
N GLY A 84 -4.57 13.85 31.40
CA GLY A 84 -4.08 14.92 32.27
C GLY A 84 -3.50 16.11 31.50
N ILE A 85 -3.13 17.14 32.24
CA ILE A 85 -2.43 18.31 31.71
C ILE A 85 -0.95 18.16 32.09
N VAL A 86 -0.08 18.03 31.10
CA VAL A 86 1.37 18.06 31.30
C VAL A 86 1.83 19.52 31.26
N GLY A 87 2.29 20.03 32.40
CA GLY A 87 2.99 21.31 32.46
C GLY A 87 4.30 21.23 31.68
N LYS A 88 4.72 22.34 31.05
CA LYS A 88 6.04 22.40 30.39
C LYS A 88 7.13 21.98 31.38
N GLU A 89 7.90 20.95 31.00
CA GLU A 89 9.06 20.37 31.71
C GLU A 89 8.79 19.31 32.79
N GLU A 90 7.58 18.75 32.89
CA GLU A 90 7.33 17.60 33.78
C GLU A 90 7.42 16.25 33.05
N THR A 91 8.07 15.27 33.70
CA THR A 91 8.01 13.84 33.32
C THR A 91 7.31 13.07 34.43
N LYS A 92 6.22 12.36 34.11
CA LYS A 92 5.59 11.41 35.04
C LYS A 92 5.64 9.99 34.48
N ALA A 93 6.10 9.05 35.30
CA ALA A 93 6.13 7.64 34.95
C ALA A 93 4.75 7.01 35.19
N GLN A 94 4.27 6.26 34.21
CA GLN A 94 3.05 5.48 34.30
C GLN A 94 3.34 4.18 35.05
N GLN A 95 2.76 4.02 36.24
CA GLN A 95 2.85 2.78 36.99
C GLN A 95 1.64 1.92 36.64
N VAL A 96 1.89 0.84 35.90
CA VAL A 96 0.86 -0.14 35.53
C VAL A 96 0.82 -1.19 36.64
N SER A 97 -0.36 -1.36 37.26
CA SER A 97 -0.65 -2.42 38.25
C SER A 97 -0.99 -3.73 37.56
#